data_AF-A0A970DH03-F1
#
_entry.id   AF-A0A970DH03-F1
#
_cell.length_a   1.000
_cell.length_b   1.000
_cell.length_c   1.000
_cell.angle_alpha   90.00
_cell.angle_beta   90.00
_cell.angle_gamma   90.00
#
_symmetry.space_group_name_H-M   'P 1'
#
loop_
_entity.id
_entity.type
_entity.pdbx_description
1 polymer ?
#
loop_
_entity_poly.entity_id
_entity_poly.type
_entity_poly.pdbx_seq_one_letter_code
_entity_poly.pdbx_strand_id
1 'polypeptide(L)'
;MRKKKLIRVFAALVLAFCFVYPVFTDGFRDFFGYGQAVLSYYGSRGTEVINIQKKLSQWGYYKGKIDGIFGYQTYKAVREFQYKNGLKVDGIVGPETLSALGLPTGTQASGWGGDLDLLARLVHGEARGEPYTGQVAVAAVVLNRVKDSRFPNTIAGVIYQPGAFDVVTDGQINLVPNNISYKAARDALNGWDPTYGCIYYYNPATSTSKWIWTRPIILTIGKHNFAK
;
A
#
# COMPACT_ATOMS: atom_id res chain seq x y z
N MET A 1 -16.33 31.86 55.52
CA MET A 1 -15.45 32.21 54.38
C MET A 1 -14.82 31.02 53.64
N ARG A 2 -14.40 29.93 54.31
CA ARG A 2 -13.70 28.77 53.70
C ARG A 2 -14.52 27.95 52.69
N LYS A 3 -15.80 27.65 52.96
CA LYS A 3 -16.66 26.83 52.05
C LYS A 3 -16.86 27.46 50.66
N LYS A 4 -17.10 28.78 50.58
CA LYS A 4 -17.27 29.50 49.31
C LYS A 4 -15.98 29.52 48.47
N LYS A 5 -14.81 29.52 49.12
CA LYS A 5 -13.50 29.44 48.43
C LYS A 5 -13.27 28.02 47.88
N LEU A 6 -13.64 26.98 48.62
CA LEU A 6 -13.55 25.59 48.20
C LEU A 6 -14.42 25.28 46.97
N ILE A 7 -15.67 25.77 46.96
CA ILE A 7 -16.59 25.59 45.83
C ILE A 7 -16.06 26.28 44.56
N ARG A 8 -15.47 27.47 44.69
CA ARG A 8 -14.88 28.20 43.55
C ARG A 8 -13.64 27.49 42.98
N VAL A 9 -12.81 26.91 43.83
CA VAL A 9 -11.64 26.11 43.39
C VAL A 9 -12.09 24.83 42.69
N PHE A 10 -13.09 24.14 43.24
CA PHE A 10 -13.62 22.92 42.62
C PHE A 10 -14.28 23.21 41.26
N ALA A 11 -15.08 24.27 41.17
CA ALA A 11 -15.68 24.70 39.91
C ALA A 11 -14.62 25.08 38.85
N ALA A 12 -13.53 25.73 39.25
CA ALA A 12 -12.42 26.07 38.35
C ALA A 12 -11.66 24.82 37.85
N LEU A 13 -11.48 23.81 38.71
CA LEU A 13 -10.85 22.55 38.33
C LEU A 13 -11.74 21.72 37.38
N VAL A 14 -13.05 21.69 37.60
CA VAL A 14 -14.01 21.04 36.69
C VAL A 14 -14.03 21.75 35.34
N LEU A 15 -14.06 23.09 35.31
CA LEU A 15 -13.97 23.86 34.07
C LEU A 15 -12.65 23.62 33.33
N ALA A 16 -11.51 23.62 34.04
CA ALA A 16 -10.22 23.30 33.45
C ALA A 16 -10.20 21.87 32.87
N PHE A 17 -10.79 20.90 33.57
CA PHE A 17 -10.93 19.54 33.07
C PHE A 17 -11.85 19.46 31.84
N CYS A 18 -12.96 20.19 31.80
CA CYS A 18 -13.86 20.25 30.65
C CYS A 18 -13.25 20.93 29.41
N PHE A 19 -12.29 21.85 29.58
CA PHE A 19 -11.57 22.48 28.46
C PHE A 19 -10.33 21.69 28.02
N VAL A 20 -9.65 20.99 28.94
CA VAL A 20 -8.49 20.16 28.61
C VAL A 20 -8.91 18.80 28.05
N TYR A 21 -10.01 18.21 28.52
CA TYR A 21 -10.45 16.88 28.11
C TYR A 21 -10.69 16.74 26.59
N PRO A 22 -11.39 17.66 25.89
CA PRO A 22 -11.57 17.59 24.43
C PRO A 22 -10.24 17.67 23.68
N VAL A 23 -9.35 18.58 24.09
CA VAL A 23 -8.02 18.78 23.50
C VAL A 23 -7.14 17.55 23.72
N PHE A 24 -7.21 16.95 24.91
CA PHE A 24 -6.51 15.71 25.21
C PHE A 24 -7.09 14.54 24.41
N THR A 25 -8.42 14.39 24.31
CA THR A 25 -9.04 13.25 23.59
C THR A 25 -8.86 13.30 22.08
N ASP A 26 -8.91 14.49 21.48
CA ASP A 26 -8.67 14.64 20.03
C ASP A 26 -7.20 14.37 19.70
N GLY A 27 -6.28 14.93 20.49
CA GLY A 27 -4.84 14.63 20.37
C GLY A 27 -4.50 13.16 20.69
N PHE A 28 -5.17 12.54 21.66
CA PHE A 28 -4.95 11.12 22.00
C PHE A 28 -5.52 10.17 20.93
N ARG A 29 -6.68 10.48 20.32
CA ARG A 29 -7.22 9.67 19.21
C ARG A 29 -6.32 9.73 17.99
N ASP A 30 -5.78 10.91 17.68
CA ASP A 30 -4.81 11.09 16.59
C ASP A 30 -3.45 10.44 16.92
N PHE A 31 -3.09 10.32 18.20
CA PHE A 31 -1.84 9.66 18.60
C PHE A 31 -1.95 8.12 18.62
N PHE A 32 -3.03 7.55 19.18
CA PHE A 32 -3.23 6.10 19.28
C PHE A 32 -3.86 5.46 18.03
N GLY A 33 -4.43 6.26 17.13
CA GLY A 33 -4.99 5.79 15.85
C GLY A 33 -3.95 5.51 14.76
N TYR A 34 -2.69 5.94 14.93
CA TYR A 34 -1.61 5.86 13.94
C TYR A 34 -0.48 4.91 14.35
N GLY A 35 -0.85 3.77 14.96
CA GLY A 35 0.11 2.82 15.55
C GLY A 35 0.88 1.91 14.59
N GLN A 36 0.83 2.11 13.28
CA GLN A 36 1.60 1.31 12.31
C GLN A 36 2.11 2.17 11.17
N ALA A 37 3.24 1.79 10.56
CA ALA A 37 3.76 2.43 9.35
C ALA A 37 2.66 2.43 8.29
N VAL A 38 2.20 3.62 7.94
CA VAL A 38 1.00 3.79 7.16
C VAL A 38 1.39 3.80 5.67
N LEU A 39 1.00 2.76 4.94
CA LEU A 39 1.12 2.67 3.50
C LEU A 39 -0.28 2.58 2.90
N SER A 40 -0.80 3.69 2.35
CA SER A 40 -2.06 3.67 1.61
C SER A 40 -1.85 3.55 0.11
N TYR A 41 -2.65 2.73 -0.53
CA TYR A 41 -2.54 2.40 -1.95
C TYR A 41 -3.91 2.06 -2.54
N TYR A 42 -3.97 1.81 -3.84
CA TYR A 42 -5.24 1.46 -4.50
C TYR A 42 -5.88 0.22 -3.88
N GLY A 43 -7.12 0.36 -3.40
CA GLY A 43 -7.84 -0.67 -2.67
C GLY A 43 -7.81 -0.52 -1.15
N SER A 44 -6.88 0.27 -0.59
CA SER A 44 -6.86 0.61 0.84
C SER A 44 -8.18 1.26 1.28
N ARG A 45 -8.57 1.00 2.53
CA ARG A 45 -9.79 1.55 3.12
C ARG A 45 -9.57 1.99 4.56
N GLY A 46 -10.35 2.97 5.01
CA GLY A 46 -10.45 3.36 6.42
C GLY A 46 -10.16 4.83 6.69
N THR A 47 -10.03 5.17 7.97
CA THR A 47 -9.86 6.54 8.46
C THR A 47 -8.65 7.24 7.87
N GLU A 48 -7.57 6.50 7.63
CA GLU A 48 -6.37 7.03 7.01
C GLU A 48 -6.63 7.53 5.58
N VAL A 49 -7.32 6.73 4.77
CA VAL A 49 -7.71 7.11 3.41
C VAL A 49 -8.64 8.33 3.42
N ILE A 50 -9.54 8.42 4.41
CA ILE A 50 -10.38 9.62 4.62
C ILE A 50 -9.50 10.85 4.82
N ASN A 51 -8.46 10.76 5.64
CA ASN A 51 -7.56 11.88 5.93
C ASN A 51 -6.73 12.29 4.70
N ILE A 52 -6.27 11.30 3.93
CA ILE A 52 -5.60 11.53 2.63
C ILE A 52 -6.54 12.24 1.65
N GLN A 53 -7.76 11.72 1.46
CA GLN A 53 -8.75 12.33 0.57
C GLN A 53 -9.09 13.77 1.00
N LYS A 54 -9.24 14.02 2.32
CA LYS A 54 -9.45 15.37 2.86
C LYS A 54 -8.31 16.31 2.49
N LYS A 55 -7.05 15.92 2.74
CA LYS A 55 -5.88 16.74 2.41
C LYS A 55 -5.77 17.01 0.91
N LEU A 56 -5.88 15.97 0.09
CA LEU A 56 -5.84 16.11 -1.36
C LEU A 56 -6.99 16.99 -1.89
N SER A 57 -8.17 16.93 -1.27
CA SER A 57 -9.31 17.78 -1.64
C SER A 57 -9.10 19.23 -1.25
N GLN A 58 -8.60 19.49 -0.03
CA GLN A 58 -8.21 20.82 0.43
C GLN A 58 -7.17 21.48 -0.50
N TRP A 59 -6.29 20.68 -1.09
CA TRP A 59 -5.23 21.16 -1.98
C TRP A 59 -5.62 21.13 -3.46
N GLY A 60 -6.87 20.78 -3.77
CA GLY A 60 -7.42 20.83 -5.14
C GLY A 60 -7.10 19.64 -6.03
N TYR A 61 -6.38 18.63 -5.53
CA TYR A 61 -6.04 17.41 -6.27
C TYR A 61 -7.20 16.41 -6.34
N TYR A 62 -8.07 16.37 -5.31
CA TYR A 62 -9.16 15.40 -5.21
C TYR A 62 -10.55 16.05 -5.24
N LYS A 63 -11.36 15.66 -6.22
CA LYS A 63 -12.74 16.17 -6.45
C LYS A 63 -13.83 15.12 -6.17
N GLY A 64 -13.44 13.94 -5.70
CA GLY A 64 -14.36 12.86 -5.40
C GLY A 64 -15.00 12.97 -4.02
N LYS A 65 -15.85 12.00 -3.69
CA LYS A 65 -16.43 11.87 -2.35
C LYS A 65 -15.36 11.37 -1.37
N ILE A 66 -15.25 12.03 -0.22
CA ILE A 66 -14.45 11.53 0.89
C ILE A 66 -15.20 10.35 1.52
N ASP A 67 -14.89 9.14 1.08
CA ASP A 67 -15.55 7.89 1.43
C ASP A 67 -14.63 6.89 2.16
N GLY A 68 -13.35 7.22 2.29
CA GLY A 68 -12.37 6.34 2.89
C GLY A 68 -12.01 5.15 2.03
N ILE A 69 -12.30 5.20 0.72
CA ILE A 69 -11.95 4.16 -0.24
C ILE A 69 -10.89 4.72 -1.18
N PHE A 70 -9.73 4.06 -1.21
CA PHE A 70 -8.65 4.45 -2.10
C PHE A 70 -8.91 3.87 -3.48
N GLY A 71 -9.91 4.42 -4.16
CA GLY A 71 -10.29 4.04 -5.52
C GLY A 71 -9.50 4.81 -6.57
N TYR A 72 -9.96 4.69 -7.82
CA TYR A 72 -9.25 5.27 -8.99
C TYR A 72 -9.11 6.79 -8.92
N GLN A 73 -10.11 7.49 -8.38
CA GLN A 73 -10.03 8.94 -8.21
C GLN A 73 -8.97 9.35 -7.18
N THR A 74 -8.87 8.62 -6.06
CA THR A 74 -7.85 8.86 -5.02
C THR A 74 -6.46 8.58 -5.56
N TYR A 75 -6.29 7.47 -6.28
CA TYR A 75 -5.04 7.12 -6.96
C TYR A 75 -4.56 8.19 -7.93
N LYS A 76 -5.45 8.72 -8.78
CA LYS A 76 -5.09 9.82 -9.68
C LYS A 76 -4.68 11.08 -8.93
N ALA A 77 -5.43 11.45 -7.89
CA ALA A 77 -5.14 12.63 -7.08
C ALA A 77 -3.78 12.51 -6.37
N VAL A 78 -3.44 11.33 -5.83
CA VAL A 78 -2.13 11.07 -5.22
C VAL A 78 -1.01 11.18 -6.25
N ARG A 79 -1.17 10.60 -7.44
CA ARG A 79 -0.14 10.71 -8.50
C ARG A 79 0.07 12.14 -8.95
N GLU A 80 -1.00 12.90 -9.12
CA GLU A 80 -0.91 14.31 -9.48
C GLU A 80 -0.20 15.11 -8.37
N PHE A 81 -0.56 14.87 -7.12
CA PHE A 81 0.11 15.45 -5.96
C PHE A 81 1.61 15.11 -5.94
N GLN A 82 1.97 13.84 -6.08
CA GLN A 82 3.36 13.41 -6.11
C GLN A 82 4.15 14.09 -7.22
N TYR A 83 3.59 14.12 -8.43
CA TYR A 83 4.22 14.78 -9.58
C TYR A 83 4.47 16.26 -9.32
N LYS A 84 3.48 16.99 -8.79
CA LYS A 84 3.59 18.43 -8.51
C LYS A 84 4.55 18.77 -7.37
N ASN A 85 4.85 17.81 -6.49
CA ASN A 85 5.70 18.02 -5.33
C ASN A 85 7.08 17.35 -5.47
N GLY A 86 7.46 16.91 -6.67
CA GLY A 86 8.77 16.29 -6.91
C GLY A 86 8.96 14.95 -6.21
N LEU A 87 7.87 14.28 -5.84
CA LEU A 87 7.89 12.96 -5.23
C LEU A 87 7.86 11.87 -6.31
N LYS A 88 8.16 10.65 -5.87
CA LYS A 88 8.00 9.45 -6.68
C LYS A 88 6.53 9.25 -7.08
N VAL A 89 6.25 9.19 -8.39
CA VAL A 89 4.87 9.21 -8.94
C VAL A 89 4.29 7.80 -9.08
N ASP A 90 4.20 7.08 -7.97
CA ASP A 90 3.74 5.69 -7.92
C ASP A 90 2.29 5.50 -7.46
N GLY A 91 1.64 6.58 -7.01
CA GLY A 91 0.26 6.56 -6.54
C GLY A 91 0.10 5.98 -5.13
N ILE A 92 1.20 5.87 -4.38
CA ILE A 92 1.25 5.30 -3.04
C ILE A 92 1.51 6.39 -2.00
N VAL A 93 0.72 6.37 -0.95
CA VAL A 93 0.86 7.29 0.18
C VAL A 93 1.69 6.59 1.26
N GLY A 94 3.01 6.57 1.05
CA GLY A 94 4.00 6.16 2.05
C GLY A 94 4.53 7.35 2.87
N PRO A 95 5.57 7.16 3.71
CA PRO A 95 6.06 8.18 4.64
C PRO A 95 6.42 9.52 4.00
N GLU A 96 7.07 9.52 2.83
CA GLU A 96 7.43 10.75 2.10
C GLU A 96 6.18 11.50 1.62
N THR A 97 5.22 10.79 1.03
CA THR A 97 3.94 11.37 0.59
C THR A 97 3.11 11.88 1.78
N LEU A 98 3.07 11.14 2.90
CA LEU A 98 2.39 11.56 4.13
C LEU A 98 3.00 12.82 4.72
N SER A 99 4.34 12.87 4.79
CA SER A 99 5.07 14.05 5.24
C SER A 99 4.75 15.25 4.36
N ALA A 100 4.78 15.08 3.04
CA ALA A 100 4.44 16.12 2.09
C ALA A 100 2.98 16.57 2.19
N LEU A 101 2.04 15.70 2.57
CA LEU A 101 0.64 16.03 2.86
C LEU A 101 0.42 16.70 4.23
N GLY A 102 1.46 16.77 5.06
CA GLY A 102 1.37 17.22 6.45
C GLY A 102 0.49 16.30 7.29
N LEU A 103 0.49 15.00 7.00
CA LEU A 103 -0.16 13.96 7.79
C LEU A 103 0.86 13.26 8.69
N PRO A 104 0.44 12.67 9.82
CA PRO A 104 1.34 11.92 10.67
C PRO A 104 2.00 10.80 9.89
N THR A 105 3.32 10.83 9.80
CA THR A 105 4.11 9.66 9.41
C THR A 105 4.10 8.75 10.62
N GLY A 106 3.30 7.67 10.61
CA GLY A 106 3.45 6.61 11.62
C GLY A 106 4.94 6.29 11.76
N THR A 107 5.44 6.17 13.00
CA THR A 107 6.86 5.95 13.30
C THR A 107 7.42 4.94 12.30
N GLN A 108 8.56 5.28 11.68
CA GLN A 108 9.31 4.45 10.74
C GLN A 108 9.57 3.07 11.36
N ALA A 109 8.57 2.19 11.32
CA ALA A 109 8.69 0.84 11.80
C ALA A 109 9.42 0.10 10.69
N SER A 110 10.71 -0.12 10.94
CA SER A 110 11.57 -1.08 10.27
C SER A 110 11.07 -2.54 10.36
N GLY A 111 9.75 -2.76 10.43
CA GLY A 111 9.12 -4.02 10.80
C GLY A 111 8.21 -4.64 9.75
N TRP A 112 7.72 -3.88 8.75
CA TRP A 112 6.80 -4.41 7.72
C TRP A 112 6.84 -3.57 6.41
N GLY A 113 8.03 -3.16 5.94
CA GLY A 113 8.14 -2.08 4.95
C GLY A 113 9.35 -2.11 4.02
N GLY A 114 9.96 -3.28 3.79
CA GLY A 114 11.02 -3.44 2.79
C GLY A 114 10.48 -4.06 1.50
N ASP A 115 11.04 -3.67 0.35
CA ASP A 115 10.76 -4.25 -0.97
C ASP A 115 10.73 -5.79 -0.96
N LEU A 116 11.59 -6.42 -0.14
CA LEU A 116 11.61 -7.87 0.08
C LEU A 116 10.33 -8.42 0.75
N ASP A 117 9.82 -7.78 1.81
CA ASP A 117 8.62 -8.24 2.52
C ASP A 117 7.39 -8.10 1.62
N LEU A 118 7.25 -6.96 0.94
CA LEU A 118 6.15 -6.74 0.01
C LEU A 118 6.17 -7.73 -1.16
N LEU A 119 7.34 -7.98 -1.73
CA LEU A 119 7.49 -8.97 -2.80
C LEU A 119 7.23 -10.40 -2.29
N ALA A 120 7.64 -10.74 -1.06
CA ALA A 120 7.35 -12.03 -0.46
C ALA A 120 5.84 -12.23 -0.19
N ARG A 121 5.13 -11.19 0.24
CA ARG A 121 3.66 -11.20 0.39
C ARG A 121 2.96 -11.45 -0.93
N LEU A 122 3.38 -10.76 -1.99
CA LEU A 122 2.87 -10.99 -3.33
C LEU A 122 3.08 -12.45 -3.75
N VAL A 123 4.31 -12.95 -3.66
CA VAL A 123 4.64 -14.35 -4.02
C VAL A 123 3.80 -15.34 -3.22
N HIS A 124 3.57 -15.05 -1.94
CA HIS A 124 2.75 -15.90 -1.08
C HIS A 124 1.28 -15.94 -1.50
N GLY A 125 0.72 -14.84 -1.98
CA GLY A 125 -0.64 -14.83 -2.49
C GLY A 125 -0.76 -15.46 -3.88
N GLU A 126 0.16 -15.11 -4.78
CA GLU A 126 0.05 -15.41 -6.23
C GLU A 126 0.58 -16.80 -6.61
N ALA A 127 1.55 -17.35 -5.86
CA ALA A 127 2.29 -18.54 -6.25
C ALA A 127 2.43 -19.59 -5.12
N ARG A 128 1.64 -19.48 -4.05
CA ARG A 128 1.66 -20.50 -3.00
C ARG A 128 1.17 -21.84 -3.56
N GLY A 129 1.99 -22.88 -3.37
CA GLY A 129 1.74 -24.22 -3.88
C GLY A 129 2.32 -24.47 -5.28
N GLU A 130 2.87 -23.45 -5.94
CA GLU A 130 3.63 -23.62 -7.17
C GLU A 130 5.05 -24.15 -6.88
N PRO A 131 5.70 -24.80 -7.87
CA PRO A 131 7.12 -25.14 -7.79
C PRO A 131 7.95 -23.91 -7.40
N TYR A 132 9.08 -24.13 -6.72
CA TYR A 132 9.92 -23.02 -6.24
C TYR A 132 10.32 -22.06 -7.36
N THR A 133 10.67 -22.59 -8.54
CA THR A 133 10.97 -21.79 -9.74
C THR A 133 9.79 -20.90 -10.17
N GLY A 134 8.55 -21.35 -9.99
CA GLY A 134 7.34 -20.56 -10.27
C GLY A 134 7.12 -19.43 -9.28
N GLN A 135 7.48 -19.63 -8.01
CA GLN A 135 7.46 -18.56 -7.01
C GLN A 135 8.50 -17.47 -7.30
N VAL A 136 9.71 -17.87 -7.70
CA VAL A 136 10.74 -16.92 -8.16
C VAL A 136 10.29 -16.20 -9.44
N ALA A 137 9.64 -16.93 -10.36
CA ALA A 137 9.14 -16.37 -11.61
C ALA A 137 8.12 -15.23 -11.42
N VAL A 138 7.18 -15.36 -10.48
CA VAL A 138 6.22 -14.29 -10.16
C VAL A 138 6.92 -13.04 -9.61
N ALA A 139 7.90 -13.22 -8.72
CA ALA A 139 8.72 -12.11 -8.23
C ALA A 139 9.52 -11.44 -9.35
N ALA A 140 10.13 -12.23 -10.25
CA ALA A 140 10.90 -11.73 -11.37
C ALA A 140 10.04 -10.91 -12.35
N VAL A 141 8.79 -11.31 -12.62
CA VAL A 141 7.86 -10.51 -13.45
C VAL A 141 7.64 -9.11 -12.87
N VAL A 142 7.53 -8.97 -11.55
CA VAL A 142 7.40 -7.65 -10.89
C VAL A 142 8.66 -6.82 -11.14
N LEU A 143 9.84 -7.41 -10.97
CA LEU A 143 11.11 -6.72 -11.21
C LEU A 143 11.30 -6.36 -12.69
N ASN A 144 10.81 -7.18 -13.60
CA ASN A 144 10.81 -6.89 -15.04
C ASN A 144 9.89 -5.72 -15.37
N ARG A 145 8.70 -5.65 -14.76
CA ARG A 145 7.81 -4.48 -14.86
C ARG A 145 8.48 -3.22 -14.30
N VAL A 146 9.16 -3.30 -13.15
CA VAL A 146 9.89 -2.15 -12.58
C VAL A 146 10.94 -1.58 -13.56
N LYS A 147 11.58 -2.44 -14.35
CA LYS A 147 12.58 -2.05 -15.37
C LYS A 147 11.95 -1.55 -16.68
N ASP A 148 10.68 -1.82 -16.92
CA ASP A 148 9.98 -1.49 -18.17
C ASP A 148 9.27 -0.14 -18.05
N SER A 149 9.57 0.80 -18.96
CA SER A 149 9.05 2.16 -18.92
C SER A 149 7.53 2.28 -19.06
N ARG A 150 6.83 1.21 -19.44
CA ARG A 150 5.37 1.16 -19.51
C ARG A 150 4.71 0.99 -18.13
N PHE A 151 5.48 0.62 -17.11
CA PHE A 151 5.00 0.35 -15.77
C PHE A 151 5.62 1.32 -14.74
N PRO A 152 5.08 1.36 -13.52
CA PRO A 152 5.72 2.09 -12.42
C PRO A 152 7.14 1.56 -12.15
N ASN A 153 8.07 2.46 -11.84
CA ASN A 153 9.49 2.15 -11.64
C ASN A 153 9.82 1.74 -10.18
N THR A 154 8.89 1.04 -9.53
CA THR A 154 8.93 0.71 -8.10
C THR A 154 8.17 -0.57 -7.84
N ILE A 155 8.69 -1.44 -6.96
CA ILE A 155 8.04 -2.71 -6.63
C ILE A 155 6.63 -2.46 -6.11
N ALA A 156 6.48 -1.54 -5.16
CA ALA A 156 5.19 -1.19 -4.62
C ALA A 156 4.26 -0.60 -5.70
N GLY A 157 4.76 0.29 -6.56
CA GLY A 157 3.99 0.89 -7.65
C GLY A 157 3.46 -0.15 -8.63
N VAL A 158 4.27 -1.17 -8.95
CA VAL A 158 3.86 -2.29 -9.80
C VAL A 158 2.82 -3.16 -9.10
N ILE A 159 3.06 -3.52 -7.83
CA ILE A 159 2.17 -4.41 -7.06
C ILE A 159 0.80 -3.76 -6.84
N TYR A 160 0.78 -2.49 -6.49
CA TYR A 160 -0.45 -1.76 -6.19
C TYR A 160 -1.07 -1.06 -7.40
N GLN A 161 -0.58 -1.34 -8.61
CA GLN A 161 -1.24 -0.87 -9.81
C GLN A 161 -2.67 -1.47 -9.87
N PRO A 162 -3.70 -0.66 -10.18
CA PRO A 162 -5.09 -1.14 -10.20
C PRO A 162 -5.28 -2.36 -11.10
N GLY A 163 -5.74 -3.48 -10.52
CA GLY A 163 -6.02 -4.72 -11.25
C GLY A 163 -4.77 -5.49 -11.70
N ALA A 164 -3.58 -5.17 -11.19
CA ALA A 164 -2.35 -5.88 -11.55
C ALA A 164 -2.22 -7.25 -10.88
N PHE A 165 -2.74 -7.38 -9.65
CA PHE A 165 -2.68 -8.59 -8.83
C PHE A 165 -3.93 -8.69 -7.94
N ASP A 166 -4.67 -9.79 -8.05
CA ASP A 166 -5.93 -10.00 -7.33
C ASP A 166 -5.71 -10.10 -5.81
N VAL A 167 -4.53 -10.60 -5.40
CA VAL A 167 -4.16 -10.72 -3.97
C VAL A 167 -4.13 -9.39 -3.23
N VAL A 168 -3.98 -8.27 -3.95
CA VAL A 168 -4.07 -6.91 -3.38
C VAL A 168 -5.53 -6.58 -3.05
N THR A 169 -6.43 -6.79 -4.00
CA THR A 169 -7.86 -6.46 -3.84
C THR A 169 -8.55 -7.38 -2.83
N ASP A 170 -8.11 -8.64 -2.74
CA ASP A 170 -8.65 -9.62 -1.81
C ASP A 170 -8.07 -9.47 -0.39
N GLY A 171 -7.14 -8.53 -0.18
CA GLY A 171 -6.47 -8.30 1.09
C GLY A 171 -5.48 -9.39 1.50
N GLN A 172 -5.29 -10.42 0.67
CA GLN A 172 -4.32 -11.50 0.92
C GLN A 172 -2.88 -11.00 0.98
N ILE A 173 -2.59 -9.86 0.35
CA ILE A 173 -1.30 -9.17 0.46
C ILE A 173 -0.92 -8.84 1.93
N ASN A 174 -1.90 -8.72 2.82
CA ASN A 174 -1.66 -8.43 4.24
C ASN A 174 -1.31 -9.68 5.08
N LEU A 175 -1.40 -10.88 4.51
CA LEU A 175 -1.06 -12.13 5.19
C LEU A 175 0.45 -12.29 5.38
N VAL A 176 0.85 -12.98 6.46
CA VAL A 176 2.27 -13.24 6.76
C VAL A 176 2.83 -14.27 5.76
N PRO A 177 3.91 -13.95 5.01
CA PRO A 177 4.52 -14.90 4.08
C PRO A 177 5.21 -16.06 4.79
N ASN A 178 5.29 -17.21 4.13
CA ASN A 178 6.12 -18.32 4.60
C ASN A 178 7.60 -18.16 4.18
N ASN A 179 8.48 -18.99 4.74
CA ASN A 179 9.92 -18.95 4.46
C ASN A 179 10.26 -19.16 2.97
N ILE A 180 9.46 -19.95 2.24
CA ILE A 180 9.68 -20.23 0.82
C ILE A 180 9.41 -18.96 -0.01
N SER A 181 8.34 -18.23 0.30
CA SER A 181 8.00 -16.97 -0.38
C SER A 181 9.07 -15.90 -0.16
N TYR A 182 9.59 -15.79 1.07
CA TYR A 182 10.74 -14.91 1.37
C TYR A 182 12.00 -15.28 0.59
N LYS A 183 12.30 -16.58 0.52
CA LYS A 183 13.47 -17.06 -0.21
C LYS A 183 13.35 -16.78 -1.71
N ALA A 184 12.18 -17.05 -2.29
CA ALA A 184 11.90 -16.80 -3.70
C ALA A 184 12.00 -15.31 -4.07
N ALA A 185 11.40 -14.44 -3.25
CA ALA A 185 11.50 -12.99 -3.44
C ALA A 185 12.95 -12.49 -3.36
N ARG A 186 13.73 -13.00 -2.40
CA ARG A 186 15.16 -12.67 -2.26
C ARG A 186 15.98 -13.13 -3.45
N ASP A 187 15.75 -14.34 -3.93
CA ASP A 187 16.45 -14.90 -5.09
C ASP A 187 16.19 -14.08 -6.36
N ALA A 188 14.93 -13.63 -6.58
CA ALA A 188 14.60 -12.73 -7.67
C ALA A 188 15.30 -11.36 -7.53
N LEU A 189 15.30 -10.77 -6.32
CA LEU A 189 16.01 -9.52 -6.04
C LEU A 189 17.53 -9.63 -6.26
N ASN A 190 18.10 -10.82 -6.02
CA ASN A 190 19.50 -11.13 -6.30
C ASN A 190 19.77 -11.38 -7.80
N GLY A 191 18.77 -11.27 -8.66
CA GLY A 191 18.90 -11.31 -10.12
C GLY A 191 18.50 -12.62 -10.78
N TRP A 192 17.97 -13.59 -10.05
CA TRP A 192 17.46 -14.81 -10.68
C TRP A 192 16.10 -14.56 -11.34
N ASP A 193 16.09 -14.55 -12.68
CA ASP A 193 14.86 -14.50 -13.49
C ASP A 193 14.70 -15.79 -14.32
N PRO A 194 13.88 -16.75 -13.88
CA PRO A 194 13.60 -17.97 -14.65
C PRO A 194 12.64 -17.75 -15.83
N THR A 195 12.11 -16.53 -16.01
CA THR A 195 11.09 -16.22 -17.03
C THR A 195 11.67 -15.64 -18.32
N TYR A 196 12.97 -15.36 -18.37
CA TYR A 196 13.63 -14.72 -19.51
C TYR A 196 13.05 -13.33 -19.85
N GLY A 197 12.75 -12.53 -18.82
CA GLY A 197 12.26 -11.16 -18.98
C GLY A 197 10.76 -11.05 -19.23
N CYS A 198 9.94 -12.03 -18.84
CA CYS A 198 8.49 -11.92 -19.00
C CYS A 198 7.93 -10.80 -18.10
N ILE A 199 6.89 -10.13 -18.59
CA ILE A 199 6.18 -9.05 -17.87
C ILE A 199 4.72 -9.39 -17.59
N TYR A 200 4.26 -10.53 -18.08
CA TYR A 200 2.92 -11.06 -17.83
C TYR A 200 3.00 -12.53 -17.44
N TYR A 201 2.04 -12.96 -16.62
CA TYR A 201 1.73 -14.37 -16.43
C TYR A 201 0.22 -14.55 -16.24
N TYR A 202 -0.27 -15.76 -16.50
CA TYR A 202 -1.66 -16.13 -16.23
C TYR A 202 -1.80 -17.64 -16.08
N ASN A 203 -2.81 -18.06 -15.31
CA ASN A 203 -3.22 -19.46 -15.25
C ASN A 203 -4.19 -19.76 -16.41
N PRO A 204 -3.83 -20.59 -17.39
CA PRO A 204 -4.70 -20.89 -18.53
C PRO A 204 -5.97 -21.66 -18.14
N ALA A 205 -6.00 -22.29 -16.96
CA ALA A 205 -7.18 -23.00 -16.47
C ALA A 205 -8.26 -22.06 -15.88
N THR A 206 -7.89 -20.84 -15.48
CA THR A 206 -8.82 -19.90 -14.82
C THR A 206 -8.91 -18.54 -15.49
N SER A 207 -7.98 -18.18 -16.37
CA SER A 207 -7.94 -16.85 -16.98
C SER A 207 -9.07 -16.62 -17.98
N THR A 208 -9.86 -15.58 -17.75
CA THR A 208 -10.97 -15.16 -18.63
C THR A 208 -10.61 -14.00 -19.56
N SER A 209 -9.41 -13.43 -19.42
CA SER A 209 -8.98 -12.23 -20.17
C SER A 209 -8.66 -12.54 -21.62
N LYS A 210 -9.55 -12.18 -22.57
CA LYS A 210 -9.28 -12.39 -24.00
C LYS A 210 -7.95 -11.78 -24.47
N TRP A 211 -7.56 -10.64 -23.90
CA TRP A 211 -6.31 -9.97 -24.25
C TRP A 211 -5.07 -10.76 -23.83
N ILE A 212 -5.06 -11.41 -22.65
CA ILE A 212 -3.87 -12.14 -22.19
C ILE A 212 -3.53 -13.32 -23.09
N TRP A 213 -4.55 -13.96 -23.65
CA TRP A 213 -4.40 -15.04 -24.63
C TRP A 213 -3.76 -14.60 -25.96
N THR A 214 -3.65 -13.30 -26.23
CA THR A 214 -2.96 -12.76 -27.41
C THR A 214 -1.47 -12.55 -27.20
N ARG A 215 -0.96 -12.69 -25.97
CA ARG A 215 0.45 -12.45 -25.66
C ARG A 215 1.29 -13.66 -26.07
N PRO A 216 2.46 -13.48 -26.71
CA PRO A 216 3.38 -14.56 -27.00
C PRO A 216 3.82 -15.28 -25.71
N ILE A 217 3.44 -16.54 -25.58
CA ILE A 217 3.85 -17.40 -24.47
C ILE A 217 5.32 -17.76 -24.68
N ILE A 218 6.15 -17.49 -23.68
CA ILE A 218 7.58 -17.81 -23.71
C ILE A 218 7.82 -19.18 -23.08
N LEU A 219 7.15 -19.46 -21.95
CA LEU A 219 7.31 -20.68 -21.19
C LEU A 219 6.14 -20.91 -20.22
N THR A 220 6.07 -22.12 -19.70
CA THR A 220 5.13 -22.52 -18.64
C THR A 220 5.91 -23.04 -17.44
N ILE A 221 5.60 -22.53 -16.24
CA ILE A 221 6.17 -23.02 -14.98
C ILE A 221 5.01 -23.29 -14.02
N GLY A 222 4.88 -24.55 -13.59
CA GLY A 222 3.73 -24.98 -12.79
C GLY A 222 2.43 -24.74 -13.54
N LYS A 223 1.50 -23.99 -12.94
CA LYS A 223 0.20 -23.66 -13.54
C LYS A 223 0.20 -22.36 -14.35
N HIS A 224 1.31 -21.64 -14.43
CA HIS A 224 1.36 -20.34 -15.07
C HIS A 224 2.05 -20.36 -16.42
N ASN A 225 1.39 -19.77 -17.41
CA ASN A 225 2.03 -19.33 -18.66
C ASN A 225 2.65 -17.95 -18.44
N PHE A 226 3.90 -17.77 -18.87
CA PHE A 226 4.63 -16.51 -18.79
C PHE A 226 4.81 -15.93 -20.20
N ALA A 227 4.60 -14.63 -20.35
CA ALA A 227 4.47 -13.97 -21.65
C ALA A 227 5.03 -12.53 -21.69
N LYS A 228 5.19 -12.01 -22.91
CA LYS A 228 5.66 -10.63 -23.22
C LYS A 228 4.63 -9.80 -23.98
#